data_AF-A0A6J4GSU8-F1
#
_entry.id   AF-A0A6J4GSU8-F1
#
_cell.length_a   1.000
_cell.length_b   1.000
_cell.length_c   1.000
_cell.angle_alpha   90.00
_cell.angle_beta   90.00
_cell.angle_gamma   90.00
#
_symmetry.space_group_name_H-M   'P 1'
#
loop_
_entity.id
_entity.type
_entity.pdbx_description
1 polymer ?
#
loop_
_entity_poly.entity_id
_entity_poly.type
_entity_poly.pdbx_seq_one_letter_code
_entity_poly.pdbx_strand_id
1 'polypeptide(L)' 'MSLPDELYNAKFAEYIDSMKIMYLVDDRFKMICDDYCISKVNAEKFRQKIERDFQHQLKHENLSKELEEEILIYIMKNI' A
#
# COMPACT_ATOMS: atom_id res chain seq x y z
N MET A 1 4.81 -1.95 27.53
CA MET A 1 4.64 -2.35 26.11
C MET A 1 3.18 -2.74 25.93
N SER A 2 2.48 -2.12 25.00
CA SER A 2 1.08 -2.42 24.66
C SER A 2 1.00 -3.24 23.37
N LEU A 3 -0.10 -3.97 23.18
CA LEU A 3 -0.39 -4.68 21.93
C LEU A 3 -0.46 -3.67 20.77
N PRO A 4 0.26 -3.89 19.65
CA PRO A 4 0.24 -2.99 18.49
C PRO A 4 -1.17 -2.70 17.95
N ASP A 5 -1.40 -1.46 17.53
CA ASP A 5 -2.70 -1.01 17.00
C ASP A 5 -3.05 -1.73 15.69
N GLU A 6 -2.04 -2.16 14.94
CA GLU A 6 -2.19 -2.93 13.71
C GLU A 6 -2.88 -4.29 13.92
N LEU A 7 -2.87 -4.82 15.14
CA LEU A 7 -3.55 -6.08 15.53
C LEU A 7 -5.01 -5.89 15.89
N TYR A 8 -5.52 -4.65 15.96
CA TYR A 8 -6.95 -4.40 16.12
C TYR A 8 -7.65 -4.65 14.78
N ASN A 9 -7.92 -5.92 14.54
CA ASN A 9 -8.67 -6.44 13.41
C ASN A 9 -10.01 -6.98 13.92
N ALA A 10 -11.08 -6.84 13.14
CA ALA A 10 -12.39 -7.40 13.48
C ALA A 10 -12.32 -8.91 13.81
N LYS A 11 -11.42 -9.65 13.16
CA LYS A 11 -11.18 -11.08 13.41
C LYS A 11 -10.59 -11.38 14.79
N PHE A 12 -9.95 -10.39 15.41
CA PHE A 12 -9.27 -10.52 16.69
C PHE A 12 -10.01 -9.81 17.83
N ALA A 13 -11.07 -9.05 17.53
CA ALA A 13 -11.77 -8.19 18.48
C ALA A 13 -12.21 -8.92 19.76
N GLU A 14 -12.75 -10.13 19.63
CA GLU A 14 -13.20 -10.96 20.76
C GLU A 14 -12.04 -11.59 21.56
N TYR A 15 -10.83 -11.59 20.99
CA TYR A 15 -9.64 -12.22 21.58
C TYR A 15 -8.58 -11.21 22.04
N ILE A 16 -8.82 -9.90 21.87
CA ILE A 16 -7.83 -8.84 22.14
C ILE A 16 -7.23 -8.95 23.53
N ASP A 17 -8.03 -9.23 24.56
CA ASP A 17 -7.52 -9.29 25.93
C ASP A 17 -6.67 -10.55 26.17
N SER A 18 -7.02 -11.69 25.57
CA SER A 18 -6.16 -12.88 25.58
C SER A 18 -4.86 -12.64 24.80
N MET A 19 -4.94 -11.93 23.67
CA MET A 19 -3.77 -11.57 22.86
C MET A 19 -2.83 -10.63 23.61
N LYS A 20 -3.34 -9.65 24.37
CA LYS A 20 -2.51 -8.77 25.22
C LYS A 20 -1.70 -9.57 26.22
N ILE A 21 -2.32 -10.57 26.86
CA ILE A 21 -1.64 -11.44 27.82
C ILE A 21 -0.58 -12.28 27.10
N MET A 22 -0.95 -12.98 26.01
CA MET A 22 -0.02 -13.82 25.25
C MET A 22 1.16 -13.02 24.69
N TYR A 23 0.93 -11.78 24.22
CA TYR A 23 1.98 -10.91 23.69
C TYR A 23 3.02 -10.52 24.74
N LEU A 24 2.65 -10.52 26.04
CA LEU A 24 3.56 -10.20 27.14
C LEU A 24 4.31 -11.41 27.68
N VAL A 25 3.75 -12.61 27.56
CA VAL A 25 4.26 -13.81 28.24
C VAL A 25 4.83 -14.88 27.30
N ASP A 26 4.48 -14.83 26.01
CA ASP A 26 4.91 -15.80 24.99
C ASP A 26 5.70 -15.09 23.88
N ASP A 27 7.02 -15.29 23.89
CA ASP A 27 7.96 -14.71 22.93
C ASP A 27 7.67 -15.16 21.48
N ARG A 28 7.20 -16.38 21.29
CA ARG A 28 6.86 -16.90 19.96
C ARG A 28 5.60 -16.21 19.45
N PHE A 29 4.59 -16.06 20.31
CA PHE A 29 3.37 -15.34 19.96
C PHE A 29 3.67 -13.87 19.65
N LYS A 30 4.53 -13.24 20.45
CA LYS A 30 5.02 -11.89 20.20
C LYS A 30 5.68 -11.75 18.83
N MET A 31 6.61 -12.66 18.50
CA MET A 31 7.28 -12.66 17.19
C MET A 31 6.29 -12.75 16.02
N ILE A 32 5.29 -13.62 16.12
CA ILE A 32 4.23 -13.75 15.11
C ILE A 32 3.45 -12.43 14.96
N CYS A 33 3.10 -11.79 16.08
CA CYS A 33 2.40 -10.51 16.09
C CYS A 33 3.25 -9.40 15.45
N ASP A 34 4.53 -9.33 15.79
CA ASP A 34 5.45 -8.33 15.25
C ASP A 34 5.64 -8.52 13.74
N ASP A 35 5.86 -9.76 13.27
CA ASP A 35 5.96 -10.11 11.85
C ASP A 35 4.69 -9.78 11.08
N TYR A 36 3.51 -10.02 11.68
CA TYR A 36 2.23 -9.64 11.11
C TYR A 36 2.14 -8.12 10.94
N CYS A 37 2.48 -7.35 11.97
CA CYS A 37 2.42 -5.89 11.93
C CYS A 37 3.33 -5.33 10.86
N ILE A 38 4.59 -5.78 10.81
CA ILE A 38 5.57 -5.39 9.78
C ILE A 38 5.04 -5.72 8.39
N SER A 39 4.53 -6.94 8.20
CA SER A 39 3.99 -7.38 6.91
C SER A 39 2.79 -6.53 6.47
N LYS A 40 1.89 -6.18 7.39
CA LYS A 40 0.72 -5.33 7.13
C LYS A 40 1.13 -3.91 6.74
N VAL A 41 2.06 -3.30 7.47
CA VAL A 41 2.58 -1.96 7.17
C VAL A 41 3.29 -1.95 5.81
N ASN A 42 4.06 -2.99 5.50
CA ASN A 42 4.74 -3.09 4.22
C ASN A 42 3.76 -3.27 3.06
N ALA A 43 2.73 -4.09 3.22
CA ALA A 43 1.67 -4.24 2.22
C ALA A 43 0.98 -2.90 1.91
N GLU A 44 0.70 -2.10 2.95
CA GLU A 44 0.13 -0.77 2.80
C GLU A 44 1.06 0.17 2.02
N LYS A 45 2.35 0.19 2.36
CA LYS A 45 3.37 0.98 1.63
C LYS A 45 3.45 0.58 0.16
N PHE A 46 3.43 -0.71 -0.14
CA PHE A 46 3.46 -1.20 -1.52
C PHE A 46 2.20 -0.80 -2.28
N ARG A 47 1.02 -0.88 -1.67
CA ARG A 47 -0.23 -0.40 -2.26
C ARG A 47 -0.14 1.08 -2.63
N GLN A 48 0.35 1.92 -1.73
CA GLN A 48 0.54 3.36 -2.00
C GLN A 48 1.59 3.63 -3.09
N LYS A 49 2.59 2.76 -3.23
CA LYS A 49 3.57 2.86 -4.32
C LYS A 49 2.91 2.53 -5.66
N ILE A 50 2.17 1.42 -5.73
CA ILE A 50 1.46 0.99 -6.94
C ILE A 50 0.49 2.08 -7.41
N GLU A 51 -0.27 2.68 -6.50
CA GLU A 51 -1.19 3.77 -6.83
C GLU A 51 -0.47 4.96 -7.47
N ARG A 52 0.68 5.37 -6.89
CA ARG A 52 1.49 6.45 -7.45
C ARG A 52 2.06 6.11 -8.82
N ASP A 53 2.61 4.91 -8.96
CA ASP A 53 3.18 4.44 -10.23
C ASP A 53 2.10 4.38 -11.33
N PHE A 54 0.88 3.96 -10.98
CA PHE A 54 -0.27 3.97 -11.88
C PHE A 54 -0.66 5.39 -12.32
N GLN A 55 -0.70 6.35 -11.40
CA GLN A 55 -0.98 7.75 -11.74
C GLN A 55 0.10 8.35 -12.65
N HIS A 56 1.37 8.03 -12.41
CA HIS A 56 2.46 8.43 -13.29
C HIS A 56 2.32 7.84 -14.69
N GLN A 57 2.02 6.55 -14.79
CA GLN A 57 1.78 5.87 -16.06
C GLN A 57 0.67 6.56 -16.84
N LEU A 58 -0.50 6.77 -16.22
CA LEU A 58 -1.65 7.42 -16.86
C LEU A 58 -1.31 8.82 -17.36
N LYS A 59 -0.54 9.60 -16.58
CA LYS A 59 -0.09 10.93 -16.98
C LYS A 59 0.79 10.87 -18.24
N HIS A 60 1.72 9.94 -18.30
CA HIS A 60 2.61 9.78 -19.46
C HIS A 60 1.87 9.28 -20.70
N GLU A 61 0.92 8.35 -20.54
CA GLU A 61 0.08 7.88 -21.63
C GLU A 61 -0.78 9.00 -22.22
N ASN A 62 -1.38 9.84 -21.37
CA ASN A 62 -2.16 10.99 -21.84
C ASN A 62 -1.28 12.02 -22.55
N LEU A 63 -0.15 12.38 -21.96
CA LEU A 63 0.79 13.31 -22.59
C LEU A 63 1.30 12.79 -23.94
N SER A 64 1.57 11.49 -24.07
CA SER A 64 1.98 10.90 -25.35
C SER A 64 0.91 11.12 -26.43
N LYS A 65 -0.37 10.90 -26.10
CA LYS A 65 -1.48 11.10 -27.04
C LYS A 65 -1.65 12.57 -27.43
N GLU A 66 -1.56 13.49 -26.47
CA GLU A 66 -1.61 14.93 -26.74
C GLU A 66 -0.48 15.35 -27.69
N LEU A 67 0.74 14.87 -27.45
CA LEU A 67 1.89 15.15 -28.32
C LEU A 67 1.73 14.53 -29.71
N GLU A 68 1.18 13.33 -29.82
CA GLU A 68 0.86 12.71 -31.11
C GLU A 68 -0.12 13.58 -31.92
N GLU A 69 -1.15 14.14 -31.28
CA GLU A 69 -2.08 15.08 -31.91
C GLU A 69 -1.37 16.37 -32.35
N GLU A 70 -0.50 16.95 -31.52
CA GLU A 70 0.29 18.12 -31.88
C GLU A 70 1.21 17.87 -33.08
N ILE A 71 1.86 16.70 -33.12
CA ILE A 71 2.71 16.28 -34.25
C ILE A 71 1.87 16.19 -35.53
N LEU A 72 0.69 15.57 -35.48
CA LEU A 72 -0.21 15.47 -36.64
C LEU A 72 -0.65 16.86 -37.12
N ILE A 73 -1.04 17.75 -36.20
CA ILE A 73 -1.40 19.14 -36.53
C ILE A 73 -0.23 19.86 -37.20
N TYR A 74 1.00 19.69 -36.69
CA TYR A 74 2.18 20.31 -37.27
C TYR A 74 2.45 19.83 -38.69
N ILE A 75 2.32 18.53 -38.95
CA ILE A 75 2.45 17.94 -40.28
C ILE A 75 1.39 18.53 -41.22
N MET A 76 0.12 18.55 -40.82
CA MET A 76 -0.98 19.07 -41.64
C MET A 76 -0.84 20.55 -41.98
N LYS A 77 -0.18 21.35 -41.13
CA LYS A 77 0.07 22.78 -41.38
C LYS A 77 1.25 23.05 -42.33
N ASN A 78 2.14 22.09 -42.50
CA ASN A 78 3.36 22.22 -43.32
C ASN A 78 3.34 21.33 -44.58
N ILE A 79 2.21 20.69 -44.85
CA ILE A 79 1.85 20.07 -46.14
C ILE A 79 1.01 21.08 -46.91
#